data_AF-A0AA45C0W3-F1
#
_entry.id   AF-A0AA45C0W3-F1
#
_cell.length_a   1.000
_cell.length_b   1.000
_cell.length_c   1.000
_cell.angle_alpha   90.00
_cell.angle_beta   90.00
_cell.angle_gamma   90.00
#
_symmetry.space_group_name_H-M   'P 1'
#
loop_
_entity.id
_entity.type
_entity.pdbx_description
1 polymer ?
#
loop_
_entity_poly.entity_id
_entity_poly.type
_entity_poly.pdbx_seq_one_letter_code
_entity_poly.pdbx_strand_id
1 'polypeptide(L)'
;MEEENSKITSKFNIIATCAQILLSLATIYFTYTISEKQNRISKLEYSPLFVLEKDQLYTKEFIPTGTDKIKITNEGYAVNNYASDVDSILTIYYSFNHQSKTLIYNLDYFSVMSHKSGGKGEMTSGIGENNIRKLLEIKTKTKSILENYHPDYINFELKHIAKVTYTNIEMDEGYAYFSDANAINQEDYAKLKRTIKNKDIVSFGQLQPENLAKIIIESLSQK
;
A
#
# COMPACT_ATOMS: atom_id res chain seq x y z
N MET A 1 -60.54 -54.50 -3.09
CA MET A 1 -59.15 -54.80 -3.54
C MET A 1 -58.63 -53.78 -4.55
N GLU A 2 -59.35 -53.46 -5.64
CA GLU A 2 -58.87 -52.46 -6.62
C GLU A 2 -58.79 -51.02 -6.08
N GLU A 3 -59.77 -50.60 -5.27
CA GLU A 3 -59.84 -49.23 -4.73
C GLU A 3 -58.77 -48.94 -3.66
N GLU A 4 -58.34 -49.98 -2.94
CA GLU A 4 -57.30 -49.91 -1.92
C GLU A 4 -55.91 -49.88 -2.55
N ASN A 5 -55.68 -50.67 -3.61
CA ASN A 5 -54.46 -50.63 -4.41
C ASN A 5 -54.27 -49.28 -5.14
N SER A 6 -55.36 -48.66 -5.61
CA SER A 6 -55.36 -47.32 -6.23
C SER A 6 -54.96 -46.20 -5.24
N LYS A 7 -55.48 -46.24 -4.01
CA LYS A 7 -55.10 -45.27 -2.95
C LYS A 7 -53.65 -45.44 -2.49
N ILE A 8 -53.12 -46.66 -2.46
CA ILE A 8 -51.73 -46.95 -2.09
C ILE A 8 -50.77 -46.46 -3.18
N THR A 9 -51.06 -46.70 -4.47
CA THR A 9 -50.25 -46.17 -5.59
C THR A 9 -50.28 -44.65 -5.68
N SER A 10 -51.43 -44.02 -5.42
CA SER A 10 -51.57 -42.55 -5.36
C SER A 10 -50.70 -41.92 -4.26
N LYS A 11 -50.72 -42.47 -3.04
CA LYS A 11 -49.87 -41.98 -1.93
C LYS A 11 -48.39 -42.20 -2.19
N PHE A 12 -48.01 -43.33 -2.79
CA PHE A 12 -46.63 -43.61 -3.16
C PHE A 12 -46.12 -42.63 -4.23
N ASN A 13 -46.96 -42.29 -5.22
CA ASN A 13 -46.62 -41.29 -6.23
C ASN A 13 -46.44 -39.89 -5.64
N ILE A 14 -47.27 -39.48 -4.68
CA ILE A 14 -47.11 -38.18 -4.00
C ILE A 14 -45.79 -38.14 -3.22
N ILE A 15 -45.46 -39.20 -2.48
CA ILE A 15 -44.19 -39.30 -1.73
C ILE A 15 -43.00 -39.28 -2.71
N ALA A 16 -43.08 -40.00 -3.81
CA ALA A 16 -42.05 -40.02 -4.84
C ALA A 16 -41.85 -38.64 -5.49
N THR A 17 -42.93 -37.92 -5.80
CA THR A 17 -42.87 -36.56 -6.34
C THR A 17 -42.28 -35.57 -5.32
N CYS A 18 -42.69 -35.63 -4.05
CA CYS A 18 -42.11 -34.80 -2.99
C CYS A 18 -40.62 -35.09 -2.79
N ALA A 19 -40.21 -36.36 -2.83
CA ALA A 19 -38.81 -36.75 -2.73
C ALA A 19 -37.98 -36.22 -3.91
N GLN A 20 -38.52 -36.28 -5.13
CA GLN A 20 -37.88 -35.72 -6.33
C GLN A 20 -37.72 -34.20 -6.24
N ILE A 21 -38.73 -33.48 -5.72
CA ILE A 21 -38.64 -32.04 -5.51
C ILE A 21 -37.58 -31.70 -4.47
N LEU A 22 -37.54 -32.42 -3.34
CA LEU A 22 -36.53 -32.21 -2.29
C LEU A 22 -35.11 -32.51 -2.79
N LEU A 23 -34.93 -33.60 -3.54
CA LEU A 23 -33.65 -33.92 -4.19
C LEU A 23 -33.26 -32.81 -5.18
N SER A 24 -34.19 -32.33 -5.99
CA SER A 24 -33.92 -31.25 -6.96
C SER A 24 -33.50 -29.96 -6.26
N LEU A 25 -34.18 -29.58 -5.18
CA LEU A 25 -33.82 -28.38 -4.39
C LEU A 25 -32.47 -28.54 -3.70
N ALA A 26 -32.19 -29.72 -3.14
CA ALA A 26 -30.88 -30.03 -2.57
C ALA A 26 -29.78 -29.94 -3.63
N THR A 27 -30.00 -30.50 -4.83
CA THR A 27 -29.05 -30.39 -5.94
C THR A 27 -28.82 -28.95 -6.35
N ILE A 28 -29.87 -28.13 -6.51
CA ILE A 28 -29.73 -26.70 -6.84
C ILE A 28 -28.89 -25.97 -5.78
N TYR A 29 -29.17 -26.20 -4.50
CA TYR A 29 -28.45 -25.58 -3.39
C TYR A 29 -26.96 -25.99 -3.38
N PHE A 30 -26.67 -27.29 -3.55
CA PHE A 30 -25.29 -27.78 -3.60
C PHE A 30 -24.54 -27.26 -4.82
N THR A 31 -25.15 -27.26 -6.01
CA THR A 31 -24.56 -26.71 -7.23
C THR A 31 -24.23 -25.24 -7.07
N TYR A 32 -25.15 -24.44 -6.51
CA TYR A 32 -24.91 -23.03 -6.23
C TYR A 32 -23.72 -22.83 -5.29
N THR A 33 -23.71 -23.55 -4.15
CA THR A 33 -22.65 -23.43 -3.14
C THR A 33 -21.27 -23.86 -3.68
N ILE A 34 -21.21 -24.93 -4.48
CA ILE A 34 -19.98 -25.40 -5.10
C ILE A 34 -19.49 -24.39 -6.14
N SER A 35 -20.40 -23.87 -6.97
CA SER A 35 -20.08 -22.87 -7.99
C SER A 35 -19.54 -21.58 -7.37
N GLU A 36 -20.15 -21.10 -6.27
CA GLU A 36 -19.68 -19.92 -5.55
C GLU A 36 -18.26 -20.14 -4.98
N LYS A 37 -18.01 -21.31 -4.36
CA LYS A 37 -16.69 -21.66 -3.84
C LYS A 37 -15.65 -21.79 -4.95
N GLN A 38 -15.99 -22.41 -6.07
CA GLN A 38 -15.10 -22.51 -7.23
C GLN A 38 -14.77 -21.13 -7.80
N ASN A 39 -15.77 -20.26 -7.95
CA ASN A 39 -15.56 -18.88 -8.41
C ASN A 39 -14.63 -18.11 -7.47
N ARG A 40 -14.82 -18.24 -6.15
CA ARG A 40 -13.93 -17.62 -5.16
C ARG A 40 -12.49 -18.14 -5.26
N ILE A 41 -12.30 -19.45 -5.43
CA ILE A 41 -10.96 -20.05 -5.59
C ILE A 41 -10.32 -19.56 -6.88
N SER A 42 -11.04 -19.57 -8.00
CA SER A 42 -10.54 -19.05 -9.27
C SER A 42 -10.15 -17.57 -9.14
N LYS A 43 -10.97 -16.72 -8.52
CA LYS A 43 -10.61 -15.31 -8.31
C LYS A 43 -9.33 -15.15 -7.49
N LEU A 44 -9.11 -15.97 -6.47
CA LEU A 44 -7.87 -15.97 -5.68
C LEU A 44 -6.67 -16.46 -6.50
N GLU A 45 -6.84 -17.53 -7.28
CA GLU A 45 -5.80 -18.04 -8.17
C GLU A 45 -5.44 -17.01 -9.23
N TYR A 46 -6.41 -16.28 -9.80
CA TYR A 46 -6.25 -15.28 -10.84
C TYR A 46 -6.07 -13.84 -10.33
N SER A 47 -5.65 -13.66 -9.07
CA SER A 47 -5.47 -12.33 -8.48
C SER A 47 -4.10 -11.71 -8.80
N PRO A 48 -4.03 -10.39 -8.99
CA PRO A 48 -2.75 -9.68 -8.98
C PRO A 48 -2.18 -9.63 -7.57
N LEU A 49 -0.85 -9.58 -7.48
CA LEU A 49 -0.12 -9.52 -6.22
C LEU A 49 0.94 -8.45 -6.36
N PHE A 50 0.69 -7.29 -5.76
CA PHE A 50 1.62 -6.18 -5.78
C PHE A 50 2.53 -6.21 -4.56
N VAL A 51 3.82 -5.97 -4.79
CA VAL A 51 4.85 -5.87 -3.76
C VAL A 51 5.58 -4.54 -3.93
N LEU A 52 5.67 -3.74 -2.86
CA LEU A 52 6.51 -2.55 -2.81
C LEU A 52 7.84 -2.92 -2.17
N GLU A 53 8.94 -2.62 -2.86
CA GLU A 53 10.29 -2.88 -2.37
C GLU A 53 11.13 -1.60 -2.45
N LYS A 54 11.99 -1.39 -1.46
CA LYS A 54 12.97 -0.29 -1.41
C LYS A 54 14.36 -0.87 -1.18
N ASP A 55 15.22 -0.73 -2.17
CA ASP A 55 16.56 -1.31 -2.18
C ASP A 55 17.63 -0.23 -2.31
N GLN A 56 18.77 -0.40 -1.62
CA GLN A 56 19.96 0.41 -1.88
C GLN A 56 20.64 -0.06 -3.16
N LEU A 57 21.03 0.88 -4.04
CA LEU A 57 21.80 0.57 -5.24
C LEU A 57 23.29 0.44 -4.94
N TYR A 58 23.92 -0.53 -5.60
CA TYR A 58 25.34 -0.83 -5.48
C TYR A 58 26.04 -0.72 -6.84
N THR A 59 27.32 -0.38 -6.84
CA THR A 59 28.17 -0.49 -8.03
C THR A 59 28.39 -1.97 -8.41
N LYS A 60 28.99 -2.22 -9.58
CA LYS A 60 29.40 -3.58 -9.99
C LYS A 60 30.36 -4.25 -9.00
N GLU A 61 31.06 -3.46 -8.20
CA GLU A 61 32.00 -3.91 -7.16
C GLU A 61 31.33 -4.03 -5.78
N PHE A 62 29.99 -4.00 -5.72
CA PHE A 62 29.19 -4.06 -4.48
C PHE A 62 29.44 -2.91 -3.50
N ILE A 63 29.86 -1.74 -4.00
CA ILE A 63 30.03 -0.53 -3.19
C ILE A 63 28.68 0.21 -3.13
N PRO A 64 28.17 0.58 -1.94
CA PRO A 64 26.93 1.33 -1.83
C PRO A 64 27.04 2.69 -2.53
N THR A 65 26.11 2.99 -3.42
CA THR A 65 26.09 4.26 -4.17
C THR A 65 25.48 5.42 -3.38
N GLY A 66 24.90 5.14 -2.20
CA GLY A 66 24.14 6.14 -1.44
C GLY A 66 22.79 6.53 -2.06
N THR A 67 22.28 5.71 -2.99
CA THR A 67 21.01 5.90 -3.71
C THR A 67 20.04 4.78 -3.36
N ASP A 68 18.80 5.12 -3.01
CA ASP A 68 17.69 4.19 -2.91
C ASP A 68 16.94 4.09 -4.25
N LYS A 69 16.52 2.87 -4.60
CA LYS A 69 15.54 2.56 -5.63
C LYS A 69 14.26 2.08 -4.96
N ILE A 70 13.12 2.58 -5.40
CA ILE A 70 11.80 2.02 -5.07
C ILE A 70 11.25 1.29 -6.29
N LYS A 71 10.56 0.17 -6.07
CA LYS A 71 9.88 -0.55 -7.15
C LYS A 71 8.57 -1.15 -6.67
N ILE A 72 7.58 -1.16 -7.55
CA ILE A 72 6.33 -1.90 -7.37
C ILE A 72 6.32 -3.00 -8.42
N THR A 73 6.27 -4.25 -7.96
CA THR A 73 6.23 -5.43 -8.82
C THR A 73 4.86 -6.09 -8.72
N ASN A 74 4.31 -6.54 -9.85
CA ASN A 74 3.17 -7.45 -9.88
C ASN A 74 3.66 -8.89 -10.09
N GLU A 75 3.63 -9.69 -9.03
CA GLU A 75 4.00 -11.10 -9.02
C GLU A 75 2.81 -12.03 -9.34
N GLY A 76 1.59 -11.49 -9.30
CA GLY A 76 0.36 -12.23 -9.56
C GLY A 76 -0.04 -12.25 -11.02
N TYR A 77 -1.34 -12.20 -11.29
CA TYR A 77 -1.88 -12.16 -12.65
C TYR A 77 -1.74 -10.80 -13.32
N ALA A 78 -1.66 -10.81 -14.65
CA ALA A 78 -1.45 -9.60 -15.43
C ALA A 78 -2.62 -8.63 -15.24
N VAL A 79 -2.32 -7.34 -15.20
CA VAL A 79 -3.31 -6.27 -15.05
C VAL A 79 -3.26 -5.30 -16.21
N ASN A 80 -4.33 -4.52 -16.40
CA ASN A 80 -4.38 -3.40 -17.33
C ASN A 80 -4.65 -2.10 -16.58
N ASN A 81 -4.51 -0.96 -17.27
CA ASN A 81 -4.78 0.38 -16.72
C ASN A 81 -4.09 0.63 -15.37
N TYR A 82 -2.88 0.10 -15.22
CA TYR A 82 -2.10 0.27 -14.01
C TYR A 82 -1.68 1.73 -13.86
N ALA A 83 -1.86 2.26 -12.66
CA ALA A 83 -1.23 3.50 -12.22
C ALA A 83 -0.80 3.36 -10.76
N SER A 84 0.20 4.14 -10.38
CA SER A 84 0.66 4.22 -9.00
C SER A 84 1.01 5.65 -8.62
N ASP A 85 0.74 5.98 -7.37
CA ASP A 85 1.16 7.22 -6.73
C ASP A 85 2.05 6.85 -5.54
N VAL A 86 3.23 7.44 -5.43
CA VAL A 86 4.20 7.17 -4.38
C VAL A 86 4.59 8.49 -3.73
N ASP A 87 4.24 8.65 -2.46
CA ASP A 87 4.64 9.81 -1.66
C ASP A 87 5.75 9.43 -0.68
N SER A 88 6.63 10.39 -0.41
CA SER A 88 7.66 10.24 0.63
C SER A 88 7.43 11.29 1.72
N ILE A 89 7.17 10.82 2.93
CA ILE A 89 6.80 11.65 4.07
C ILE A 89 7.97 11.70 5.04
N LEU A 90 8.56 12.87 5.21
CA LEU A 90 9.55 13.12 6.26
C LEU A 90 8.85 13.75 7.46
N THR A 91 8.90 13.06 8.59
CA THR A 91 8.39 13.53 9.87
C THR A 91 9.56 13.78 10.82
N ILE A 92 9.63 14.99 11.37
CA ILE A 92 10.62 15.41 12.34
C ILE A 92 9.90 15.62 13.67
N TYR A 93 10.18 14.75 14.63
CA TYR A 93 9.71 14.87 16.01
C TYR A 93 10.80 15.53 16.84
N TYR A 94 10.46 16.56 17.59
CA TYR A 94 11.41 17.26 18.44
C TYR A 94 10.75 17.74 19.72
N SER A 95 11.54 17.80 20.81
CA SER A 95 11.12 18.37 22.09
C SER A 95 12.20 19.27 22.64
N PHE A 96 11.78 20.43 23.14
CA PHE A 96 12.58 21.35 23.92
C PHE A 96 11.79 21.77 25.14
N ASN A 97 12.42 21.83 26.31
CA ASN A 97 11.77 22.21 27.56
C ASN A 97 10.47 21.43 27.81
N HIS A 98 10.47 20.12 27.52
CA HIS A 98 9.35 19.20 27.63
C HIS A 98 8.13 19.52 26.72
N GLN A 99 8.30 20.35 25.70
CA GLN A 99 7.28 20.62 24.70
C GLN A 99 7.59 19.91 23.39
N SER A 100 6.81 18.87 23.09
CA SER A 100 6.91 18.11 21.85
C SER A 100 6.18 18.79 20.69
N LYS A 101 6.86 18.89 19.55
CA LYS A 101 6.30 19.37 18.29
C LYS A 101 6.67 18.43 17.15
N THR A 102 5.96 18.59 16.02
CA THR A 102 6.17 17.75 14.83
C THR A 102 6.18 18.63 13.59
N LEU A 103 7.18 18.45 12.74
CA LEU A 103 7.22 19.01 11.39
C LEU A 103 7.06 17.87 10.39
N ILE A 104 6.22 18.09 9.38
CA ILE A 104 5.89 17.09 8.35
C ILE A 104 6.12 17.71 6.98
N TYR A 105 6.86 17.01 6.14
CA TYR A 105 7.15 17.38 4.75
C TYR A 105 6.72 16.26 3.79
N ASN A 106 6.14 16.66 2.66
CA ASN A 106 5.97 15.80 1.49
C ASN A 106 7.17 16.01 0.56
N LEU A 107 7.90 14.96 0.20
CA LEU A 107 9.19 15.03 -0.48
C LEU A 107 9.17 14.30 -1.83
N ASP A 108 9.87 14.84 -2.81
CA ASP A 108 10.25 14.15 -4.06
C ASP A 108 11.48 13.22 -3.87
N TYR A 109 11.48 12.40 -2.81
CA TYR A 109 12.64 11.57 -2.44
C TYR A 109 13.14 10.63 -3.55
N PHE A 110 12.24 10.21 -4.45
CA PHE A 110 12.54 9.51 -5.70
C PHE A 110 12.26 10.47 -6.87
N SER A 111 13.29 11.19 -7.30
CA SER A 111 13.17 12.28 -8.28
C SER A 111 12.84 11.81 -9.70
N VAL A 112 13.17 10.56 -10.03
CA VAL A 112 12.88 9.96 -11.33
C VAL A 112 11.97 8.76 -11.12
N MET A 113 10.76 8.82 -11.68
CA MET A 113 9.76 7.75 -11.64
C MET A 113 9.43 7.27 -13.06
N SER A 114 9.25 5.97 -13.21
CA SER A 114 8.82 5.31 -14.44
C SER A 114 7.69 4.34 -14.15
N HIS A 115 6.74 4.23 -15.08
CA HIS A 115 5.54 3.41 -14.92
C HIS A 115 5.24 2.64 -16.20
N LYS A 116 4.79 1.39 -16.05
CA LYS A 116 4.13 0.61 -17.11
C LYS A 116 2.62 0.72 -16.96
N SER A 117 1.88 0.67 -18.07
CA SER A 117 0.41 0.71 -18.05
C SER A 117 -0.27 -0.63 -17.78
N GLY A 118 0.47 -1.75 -17.76
CA GLY A 118 -0.09 -3.08 -17.60
C GLY A 118 0.94 -4.21 -17.66
N GLY A 119 0.47 -5.44 -17.43
CA GLY A 119 1.27 -6.67 -17.45
C GLY A 119 1.64 -7.22 -16.06
N LYS A 120 2.78 -7.90 -16.02
CA LYS A 120 3.41 -8.49 -14.83
C LYS A 120 4.84 -7.95 -14.64
N GLY A 121 5.44 -8.27 -13.49
CA GLY A 121 6.82 -7.90 -13.16
C GLY A 121 6.91 -6.46 -12.67
N GLU A 122 8.05 -5.80 -12.89
CA GLU A 122 8.25 -4.41 -12.44
C GLU A 122 7.27 -3.48 -13.17
N MET A 123 6.34 -2.89 -12.42
CA MET A 123 5.28 -2.00 -12.90
C MET A 123 5.62 -0.53 -12.66
N THR A 124 6.32 -0.24 -11.57
CA THR A 124 6.83 1.09 -11.25
C THR A 124 8.25 0.99 -10.75
N SER A 125 9.09 1.92 -11.16
CA SER A 125 10.41 2.09 -10.58
C SER A 125 10.72 3.57 -10.38
N GLY A 126 11.25 3.89 -9.20
CA GLY A 126 11.76 5.20 -8.83
C GLY A 126 13.21 5.15 -8.39
N ILE A 127 13.98 6.20 -8.68
CA ILE A 127 15.36 6.36 -8.22
C ILE A 127 15.51 7.77 -7.62
N GLY A 128 16.16 7.86 -6.46
CA GLY A 128 16.53 9.14 -5.84
C GLY A 128 18.04 9.28 -5.74
N GLU A 129 18.65 10.00 -6.68
CA GLU A 129 20.11 10.11 -6.76
C GLU A 129 20.74 10.64 -5.46
N ASN A 130 21.69 9.88 -4.89
CA ASN A 130 22.40 10.20 -3.65
C ASN A 130 21.50 10.49 -2.43
N ASN A 131 20.24 10.05 -2.46
CA ASN A 131 19.24 10.43 -1.48
C ASN A 131 19.54 9.90 -0.06
N ILE A 132 20.14 8.72 0.10
CA ILE A 132 20.53 8.15 1.39
C ILE A 132 21.62 9.01 2.04
N ARG A 133 22.68 9.34 1.28
CA ARG A 133 23.80 10.14 1.79
C ARG A 133 23.31 11.51 2.21
N LYS A 134 22.47 12.13 1.38
CA LYS A 134 21.89 13.44 1.66
C LYS A 134 20.97 13.41 2.88
N LEU A 135 20.14 12.39 3.02
CA LEU A 135 19.27 12.23 4.19
C LEU A 135 20.08 12.12 5.47
N LEU A 136 21.18 11.34 5.45
CA LEU A 136 22.08 11.23 6.58
C LEU A 136 22.74 12.58 6.92
N GLU A 137 23.21 13.32 5.91
CA GLU A 137 23.78 14.65 6.09
C GLU A 137 22.77 15.62 6.72
N ILE A 138 21.54 15.67 6.19
CA ILE A 138 20.43 16.45 6.73
C ILE A 138 20.21 16.13 8.21
N LYS A 139 20.08 14.84 8.55
CA LYS A 139 19.83 14.39 9.93
C LYS A 139 20.97 14.81 10.86
N THR A 140 22.21 14.53 10.48
CA THR A 140 23.38 14.76 11.34
C THR A 140 23.67 16.25 11.52
N LYS A 141 23.69 17.03 10.43
CA LYS A 141 23.95 18.48 10.51
C LYS A 141 22.84 19.22 11.24
N THR A 142 21.57 18.90 10.97
CA THR A 142 20.45 19.55 11.68
C THR A 142 20.52 19.29 13.17
N LYS A 143 20.81 18.04 13.59
CA LYS A 143 21.00 17.71 15.01
C LYS A 143 22.17 18.49 15.63
N SER A 144 23.32 18.52 14.97
CA SER A 144 24.50 19.25 15.46
C SER A 144 24.25 20.75 15.64
N ILE A 145 23.51 21.40 14.72
CA ILE A 145 23.11 22.82 14.88
C ILE A 145 22.22 23.00 16.12
N LEU A 146 21.28 22.07 16.33
CA LEU A 146 20.30 22.14 17.41
C LEU A 146 20.87 21.75 18.78
N GLU A 147 21.99 21.03 18.86
CA GLU A 147 22.65 20.65 20.12
C GLU A 147 22.97 21.87 21.01
N ASN A 148 23.30 23.02 20.39
CA ASN A 148 23.52 24.29 21.09
C ASN A 148 22.29 24.81 21.85
N TYR A 149 21.11 24.27 21.56
CA TYR A 149 19.83 24.64 22.16
C TYR A 149 19.31 23.59 23.16
N HIS A 150 20.12 22.56 23.46
CA HIS A 150 19.82 21.51 24.43
C HIS A 150 18.43 20.86 24.26
N PRO A 151 18.15 20.23 23.10
CA PRO A 151 16.90 19.51 22.88
C PRO A 151 16.77 18.33 23.85
N ASP A 152 15.55 18.06 24.32
CA ASP A 152 15.25 16.82 25.04
C ASP A 152 15.35 15.62 24.09
N TYR A 153 14.89 15.81 22.85
CA TYR A 153 14.84 14.77 21.83
C TYR A 153 14.68 15.35 20.43
N ILE A 154 15.33 14.73 19.43
CA ILE A 154 15.11 14.99 18.00
C ILE A 154 15.19 13.68 17.20
N ASN A 155 14.17 13.38 16.41
CA ASN A 155 14.14 12.23 15.51
C ASN A 155 13.54 12.53 14.15
N PHE A 156 14.05 11.83 13.15
CA PHE A 156 13.67 11.98 11.75
C PHE A 156 13.21 10.62 11.22
N GLU A 157 11.91 10.52 10.94
CA GLU A 157 11.27 9.36 10.35
C GLU A 157 10.96 9.66 8.88
N LEU A 158 11.46 8.82 7.97
CA LEU A 158 11.10 8.85 6.55
C LEU A 158 10.25 7.63 6.26
N LYS A 159 9.08 7.84 5.66
CA LYS A 159 8.13 6.79 5.31
C LYS A 159 7.66 6.97 3.87
N HIS A 160 7.54 5.88 3.14
CA HIS A 160 6.99 5.90 1.78
C HIS A 160 5.60 5.30 1.80
N ILE A 161 4.63 5.97 1.18
CA ILE A 161 3.30 5.39 0.99
C ILE A 161 3.02 5.26 -0.49
N ALA A 162 2.34 4.19 -0.88
CA ALA A 162 1.97 3.99 -2.27
C ALA A 162 0.50 3.59 -2.39
N LYS A 163 -0.16 4.11 -3.43
CA LYS A 163 -1.45 3.62 -3.90
C LYS A 163 -1.26 3.06 -5.30
N VAL A 164 -1.72 1.84 -5.52
CA VAL A 164 -1.82 1.20 -6.83
C VAL A 164 -3.29 1.15 -7.23
N THR A 165 -3.58 1.50 -8.47
CA THR A 165 -4.88 1.32 -9.13
C THR A 165 -4.69 0.46 -10.36
N TYR A 166 -5.60 -0.46 -10.64
CA TYR A 166 -5.50 -1.36 -11.78
C TYR A 166 -6.87 -1.89 -12.20
N THR A 167 -6.92 -2.50 -13.39
CA THR A 167 -8.04 -3.32 -13.85
C THR A 167 -7.58 -4.77 -13.97
N ASN A 168 -8.30 -5.71 -13.36
CA ASN A 168 -7.96 -7.13 -13.40
C ASN A 168 -8.35 -7.77 -14.77
N ILE A 169 -8.10 -9.08 -14.92
CA ILE A 169 -8.44 -9.82 -16.14
C ILE A 169 -9.95 -9.95 -16.39
N GLU A 170 -10.77 -9.76 -15.35
CA GLU A 170 -12.25 -9.78 -15.40
C GLU A 170 -12.84 -8.38 -15.70
N MET A 171 -11.97 -7.38 -15.93
CA MET A 171 -12.32 -5.98 -16.12
C MET A 171 -12.86 -5.24 -14.88
N ASP A 172 -12.68 -5.81 -13.69
CA ASP A 172 -12.98 -5.13 -12.43
C ASP A 172 -11.84 -4.19 -12.01
N GLU A 173 -12.19 -3.03 -11.46
CA GLU A 173 -11.24 -2.12 -10.83
C GLU A 173 -10.74 -2.66 -9.48
N GLY A 174 -9.44 -2.50 -9.24
CA GLY A 174 -8.78 -2.92 -8.02
C GLY A 174 -7.81 -1.88 -7.48
N TYR A 175 -7.55 -1.99 -6.18
CA TYR A 175 -6.73 -1.07 -5.41
C TYR A 175 -5.79 -1.85 -4.50
N ALA A 176 -4.54 -1.39 -4.37
CA ALA A 176 -3.62 -1.85 -3.33
C ALA A 176 -2.92 -0.67 -2.67
N TYR A 177 -2.67 -0.77 -1.38
CA TYR A 177 -2.11 0.31 -0.58
C TYR A 177 -0.91 -0.18 0.22
N PHE A 178 0.13 0.64 0.31
CA PHE A 178 1.38 0.28 0.97
C PHE A 178 1.87 1.39 1.89
N SER A 179 2.55 0.99 2.98
CA SER A 179 3.44 1.81 3.78
C SER A 179 4.78 1.08 3.89
N ASP A 180 5.79 1.65 3.24
CA ASP A 180 7.06 1.00 2.97
C ASP A 180 6.80 -0.40 2.35
N ALA A 181 7.55 -1.42 2.76
CA ALA A 181 7.37 -2.77 2.20
C ALA A 181 6.07 -3.49 2.64
N ASN A 182 5.24 -2.88 3.51
CA ASN A 182 4.07 -3.53 4.07
C ASN A 182 2.80 -3.13 3.32
N ALA A 183 2.00 -4.14 2.94
CA ALA A 183 0.63 -3.91 2.49
C ALA A 183 -0.23 -3.45 3.67
N ILE A 184 -1.03 -2.41 3.45
CA ILE A 184 -1.93 -1.82 4.45
C ILE A 184 -3.35 -1.69 3.89
N ASN A 185 -4.33 -1.47 4.76
CA ASN A 185 -5.69 -1.20 4.34
C ASN A 185 -5.86 0.27 3.89
N GLN A 186 -7.00 0.54 3.23
CA GLN A 186 -7.34 1.88 2.73
C GLN A 186 -7.45 2.93 3.84
N GLU A 187 -7.93 2.56 5.02
CA GLU A 187 -8.13 3.49 6.13
C GLU A 187 -6.78 4.01 6.66
N ASP A 188 -5.82 3.12 6.84
CA ASP A 188 -4.48 3.46 7.31
C ASP A 188 -3.69 4.24 6.27
N TYR A 189 -3.84 3.90 4.98
CA TYR A 189 -3.31 4.72 3.90
C TYR A 189 -3.91 6.14 3.92
N ALA A 190 -5.24 6.24 4.09
CA ALA A 190 -5.92 7.54 4.13
C ALA A 190 -5.49 8.38 5.34
N LYS A 191 -5.23 7.76 6.50
CA LYS A 191 -4.65 8.45 7.67
C LYS A 191 -3.27 9.03 7.33
N LEU A 192 -2.39 8.24 6.72
CA LEU A 192 -1.05 8.69 6.31
C LEU A 192 -1.13 9.80 5.25
N LYS A 193 -1.90 9.61 4.16
CA LYS A 193 -2.07 10.62 3.10
C LYS A 193 -2.67 11.93 3.64
N ARG A 194 -3.52 11.88 4.69
CA ARG A 194 -4.08 13.09 5.33
C ARG A 194 -3.00 13.94 6.01
N THR A 195 -1.92 13.34 6.54
CA THR A 195 -0.82 14.09 7.19
C THR A 195 -0.10 15.05 6.24
N ILE A 196 -0.14 14.75 4.93
CA ILE A 196 0.43 15.57 3.86
C ILE A 196 -0.63 16.29 3.02
N LYS A 197 -1.90 16.28 3.45
CA LYS A 197 -2.97 16.99 2.75
C LYS A 197 -2.66 18.49 2.74
N ASN A 198 -2.71 19.09 1.55
CA ASN A 198 -2.40 20.50 1.31
C ASN A 198 -0.93 20.89 1.60
N LYS A 199 -0.01 19.93 1.66
CA LYS A 199 1.42 20.22 1.67
C LYS A 199 1.97 20.10 0.26
N ASP A 200 2.60 21.17 -0.21
CA ASP A 200 3.32 21.13 -1.48
C ASP A 200 4.47 20.12 -1.41
N ILE A 201 4.77 19.50 -2.54
CA ILE A 201 5.93 18.63 -2.67
C ILE A 201 7.17 19.50 -2.59
N VAL A 202 7.97 19.28 -1.55
CA VAL A 202 9.25 19.95 -1.36
C VAL A 202 10.32 19.15 -2.08
N SER A 203 11.13 19.84 -2.87
CA SER A 203 12.28 19.16 -3.45
C SER A 203 13.28 18.77 -2.37
N PHE A 204 13.52 17.48 -2.23
CA PHE A 204 14.55 16.88 -1.41
C PHE A 204 15.92 17.40 -1.82
N GLY A 205 16.10 17.76 -3.10
CA GLY A 205 17.22 18.54 -3.64
C GLY A 205 17.46 19.88 -2.93
N GLN A 206 16.41 20.51 -2.41
CA GLN A 206 16.45 21.84 -1.81
C GLN A 206 16.37 21.82 -0.28
N LEU A 207 16.15 20.66 0.34
CA LEU A 207 16.12 20.55 1.80
C LEU A 207 17.52 20.80 2.38
N GLN A 208 17.69 21.89 3.13
CA GLN A 208 18.96 22.28 3.75
C GLN A 208 18.90 22.12 5.28
N PRO A 209 19.94 21.56 5.92
CA PRO A 209 20.00 21.40 7.37
C PRO A 209 19.78 22.71 8.14
N GLU A 210 20.37 23.81 7.65
CA GLU A 210 20.33 25.13 8.29
C GLU A 210 18.91 25.70 8.30
N ASN A 211 18.16 25.51 7.21
CA ASN A 211 16.77 25.96 7.11
C ASN A 211 15.86 25.16 8.05
N LEU A 212 16.07 23.83 8.13
CA LEU A 212 15.31 22.99 9.06
C LEU A 212 15.57 23.37 10.52
N ALA A 213 16.85 23.54 10.88
CA ALA A 213 17.24 23.95 12.21
C ALA A 213 16.64 25.32 12.56
N LYS A 214 16.71 26.29 11.63
CA LYS A 214 16.11 27.62 11.79
C LYS A 214 14.61 27.53 12.09
N ILE A 215 13.83 26.76 11.31
CA ILE A 215 12.39 26.59 11.53
C ILE A 215 12.12 25.99 12.92
N ILE A 216 12.91 25.00 13.33
CA ILE A 216 12.78 24.37 14.64
C ILE A 216 13.07 25.38 15.77
N ILE A 217 14.14 26.18 15.64
CA ILE A 217 14.51 27.21 16.62
C ILE A 217 13.45 28.31 16.70
N GLU A 218 12.96 28.81 15.56
CA GLU A 218 11.93 29.86 15.52
C GLU A 218 10.62 29.38 16.16
N SER A 219 10.32 28.08 16.08
CA SER A 219 9.19 27.49 16.78
C SER A 219 9.29 27.56 18.32
N LEU A 220 10.48 27.78 18.88
CA LEU A 220 10.70 27.98 20.31
C LEU A 220 10.30 29.39 20.77
N SER A 221 10.43 30.38 19.88
CA SER A 221 10.23 31.80 20.18
C SER A 221 8.77 32.24 20.10
N GLN A 222 7.88 31.45 19.50
CA GLN A 222 6.44 31.75 19.37
C GLN A 222 5.64 31.46 20.65
N LYS A 223 6.19 31.80 21.83
CA LYS A 223 5.48 31.78 23.11
C LYS A 223 4.57 33.00 23.28
#